data_AF-A0A850PLJ7-F1
#
_entry.id   AF-A0A850PLJ7-F1
#
_cell.length_a   1.000
_cell.length_b   1.000
_cell.length_c   1.000
_cell.angle_alpha   90.00
_cell.angle_beta   90.00
_cell.angle_gamma   90.00
#
_symmetry.space_group_name_H-M   'P 1'
#
loop_
_entity.id
_entity.type
_entity.pdbx_description
1 polymer ?
#
loop_
_entity_poly.entity_id
_entity_poly.type
_entity_poly.pdbx_seq_one_letter_code
_entity_poly.pdbx_strand_id
1 'polypeptide(L)'
;MDAWVLGRLEQASGTTPDLDACALFAAHGLPVAFCPQALADAGACVLPHGPTEDEADLRDLPFVTIDGTDAQDFDDAVWATRTATGLRAMVAIADVARHVAPGSPLDQAARERGQSLYGPGQVVPMLPARLSDDLCSLRPGADRPCLFVELCFDTAGQTTERRIGRGWIRSARRLTYEMAEAVLDGTTSGSAPIDASLQALRAVDAVLQASERERGALGL
;
A
#
# COMPACT_ATOMS: atom_id res chain seq x y z
N MET A 1 -18.92 -11.16 -43.22
CA MET A 1 -19.96 -10.91 -42.19
C MET A 1 -19.80 -12.04 -41.20
N ASP A 2 -18.91 -11.86 -40.24
CA ASP A 2 -18.65 -12.87 -39.21
C ASP A 2 -18.94 -12.25 -37.86
N ALA A 3 -19.88 -12.87 -37.18
CA ALA A 3 -20.52 -12.41 -35.97
C ALA A 3 -19.55 -12.50 -34.79
N TRP A 4 -19.24 -11.35 -34.20
CA TRP A 4 -18.69 -11.28 -32.84
C TRP A 4 -19.81 -11.70 -31.89
N VAL A 5 -19.74 -12.93 -31.40
CA VAL A 5 -20.54 -13.37 -30.25
C VAL A 5 -19.99 -12.64 -29.03
N LEU A 6 -20.60 -11.49 -28.73
CA LEU A 6 -20.51 -10.86 -27.41
C LEU A 6 -20.98 -11.91 -26.40
N GLY A 7 -20.05 -12.34 -25.55
CA GLY A 7 -20.37 -13.14 -24.37
C GLY A 7 -21.48 -12.44 -23.59
N ARG A 8 -22.58 -13.16 -23.37
CA ARG A 8 -23.75 -12.65 -22.66
C ARG A 8 -23.33 -12.46 -21.20
N LEU A 9 -23.32 -11.22 -20.70
CA LEU A 9 -23.22 -10.95 -19.26
C LEU A 9 -24.51 -11.50 -18.61
N GLU A 10 -24.45 -12.72 -18.09
CA GLU A 10 -25.68 -13.42 -17.66
C GLU A 10 -26.24 -12.94 -16.32
N GLN A 11 -25.53 -12.13 -15.52
CA GLN A 11 -26.15 -11.35 -14.44
C GLN A 11 -25.40 -10.03 -14.20
N ALA A 12 -26.08 -8.91 -14.49
CA ALA A 12 -25.72 -7.60 -13.98
C ALA A 12 -26.81 -7.16 -13.00
N SER A 13 -26.56 -7.33 -11.70
CA SER A 13 -27.33 -6.64 -10.66
C SER A 13 -26.53 -5.40 -10.22
N GLY A 14 -26.74 -4.28 -10.90
CA GLY A 14 -26.11 -3.00 -10.58
C GLY A 14 -26.72 -1.87 -11.40
N THR A 15 -26.92 -0.72 -10.77
CA THR A 15 -27.39 0.51 -11.42
C THR A 15 -26.39 0.98 -12.48
N THR A 16 -26.91 1.68 -13.48
CA THR A 16 -26.32 1.98 -14.80
C THR A 16 -24.90 2.61 -14.90
N PRO A 17 -24.25 3.20 -13.87
CA PRO A 17 -22.85 3.63 -13.97
C PRO A 17 -21.81 2.50 -13.86
N ASP A 18 -22.10 1.43 -13.12
CA ASP A 18 -21.11 0.37 -12.79
C ASP A 18 -20.79 -0.55 -13.97
N LEU A 19 -21.64 -0.55 -15.00
CA LEU A 19 -21.43 -1.33 -16.22
C LEU A 19 -20.46 -0.65 -17.18
N ASP A 20 -20.26 0.66 -17.08
CA ASP A 20 -19.53 1.43 -18.09
C ASP A 20 -18.02 1.25 -18.00
N ALA A 21 -17.43 1.18 -16.79
CA ALA A 21 -15.98 1.07 -16.62
C ALA A 21 -15.46 -0.34 -16.99
N CYS A 22 -16.09 -1.41 -16.49
CA CYS A 22 -15.74 -2.78 -16.91
C CYS A 22 -15.97 -3.02 -18.40
N ALA A 23 -17.06 -2.50 -18.98
CA ALA A 23 -17.29 -2.61 -20.41
C ALA A 23 -16.22 -1.84 -21.20
N LEU A 24 -15.82 -0.66 -20.74
CA LEU A 24 -14.72 0.12 -21.34
C LEU A 24 -13.40 -0.65 -21.29
N PHE A 25 -13.02 -1.18 -20.13
CA PHE A 25 -11.81 -1.96 -19.96
C PHE A 25 -11.81 -3.19 -20.86
N ALA A 26 -12.92 -3.95 -20.89
CA ALA A 26 -13.08 -5.10 -21.78
C ALA A 26 -13.02 -4.71 -23.26
N ALA A 27 -13.62 -3.57 -23.66
CA ALA A 27 -13.57 -3.07 -25.04
C ALA A 27 -12.15 -2.71 -25.49
N HIS A 28 -11.27 -2.34 -24.55
CA HIS A 28 -9.84 -2.11 -24.77
C HIS A 28 -8.99 -3.38 -24.58
N GLY A 29 -9.61 -4.55 -24.42
CA GLY A 29 -8.91 -5.83 -24.26
C GLY A 29 -8.22 -5.99 -22.90
N LEU A 30 -8.60 -5.21 -21.89
CA LEU A 30 -8.02 -5.28 -20.56
C LEU A 30 -8.68 -6.42 -19.76
N PRO A 31 -7.89 -7.26 -19.07
CA PRO A 31 -8.40 -8.39 -18.31
C PRO A 31 -9.19 -7.93 -17.08
N VAL A 32 -10.49 -8.21 -17.07
CA VAL A 32 -11.38 -7.86 -15.94
C VAL A 32 -11.58 -9.01 -14.95
N ALA A 33 -11.60 -10.26 -15.42
CA ALA A 33 -11.80 -11.45 -14.58
C ALA A 33 -10.48 -12.17 -14.26
N PHE A 34 -10.40 -12.81 -13.09
CA PHE A 34 -9.27 -13.67 -12.72
C PHE A 34 -9.52 -15.09 -13.23
N CYS A 35 -8.45 -15.80 -13.61
CA CYS A 35 -8.57 -17.21 -13.91
C CYS A 35 -8.93 -18.01 -12.64
N PRO A 36 -9.65 -19.15 -12.75
CA PRO A 36 -10.02 -19.96 -11.58
C PRO A 36 -8.83 -20.39 -10.74
N GLN A 37 -7.67 -20.65 -11.36
CA GLN A 37 -6.45 -21.05 -10.69
C GLN A 37 -5.89 -19.92 -9.80
N ALA A 38 -5.86 -18.68 -10.27
CA ALA A 38 -5.41 -17.54 -9.48
C ALA A 38 -6.33 -17.28 -8.27
N LEU A 39 -7.65 -17.47 -8.44
CA LEU A 39 -8.61 -17.36 -7.33
C LEU A 39 -8.42 -18.48 -6.30
N ALA A 40 -8.16 -19.71 -6.75
CA ALA A 40 -7.88 -20.84 -5.88
C ALA A 40 -6.58 -20.63 -5.08
N ASP A 41 -5.50 -20.19 -5.75
CA ASP A 41 -4.22 -19.86 -5.11
C ASP A 41 -4.37 -18.75 -4.06
N ALA A 42 -5.09 -17.67 -4.39
CA ALA A 42 -5.38 -16.60 -3.44
C ALA A 42 -6.15 -17.12 -2.22
N GLY A 43 -7.17 -17.97 -2.45
CA GLY A 43 -7.98 -18.57 -1.39
C GLY A 43 -7.18 -19.50 -0.46
N ALA A 44 -6.13 -20.13 -0.97
CA ALA A 44 -5.24 -21.00 -0.21
C ALA A 44 -4.15 -20.24 0.58
N CYS A 45 -3.93 -18.95 0.28
CA CYS A 45 -2.92 -18.15 0.97
C CYS A 45 -3.30 -17.92 2.45
N VAL A 46 -2.30 -18.09 3.31
CA VAL A 46 -2.39 -17.86 4.76
C VAL A 46 -1.20 -17.04 5.24
N LEU A 47 -1.43 -16.20 6.24
CA LEU A 47 -0.33 -15.53 6.94
C LEU A 47 0.35 -16.52 7.89
N PRO A 48 1.68 -16.50 8.00
CA PRO A 48 2.37 -17.25 9.03
C PRO A 48 2.12 -16.63 10.42
N HIS A 49 2.50 -17.34 11.48
CA HIS A 49 2.18 -16.95 12.86
C HIS A 49 2.99 -15.76 13.41
N GLY A 50 3.95 -15.23 12.67
CA GLY A 50 4.79 -14.10 13.07
C GLY A 50 6.14 -14.08 12.34
N PRO A 51 7.07 -13.20 12.78
CA PRO A 51 8.40 -13.08 12.20
C PRO A 51 9.25 -14.33 12.40
N THR A 52 10.06 -14.64 11.39
CA THR A 52 11.20 -15.57 11.48
C THR A 52 12.41 -14.91 12.14
N GLU A 53 13.47 -15.67 12.44
CA GLU A 53 14.70 -15.13 13.06
C GLU A 53 15.41 -14.07 12.18
N ASP A 54 15.26 -14.17 10.85
CA ASP A 54 15.87 -13.25 9.89
C ASP A 54 15.00 -11.99 9.61
N GLU A 55 13.80 -11.92 10.18
CA GLU A 55 12.85 -10.84 9.96
C GLU A 55 12.81 -9.89 11.17
N ALA A 56 12.80 -8.60 10.90
CA ALA A 56 12.70 -7.60 11.97
C ALA A 56 11.30 -7.59 12.59
N ASP A 57 11.22 -7.68 13.91
CA ASP A 57 9.99 -7.40 14.64
C ASP A 57 9.88 -5.89 14.89
N LEU A 58 8.95 -5.24 14.19
CA LEU A 58 8.73 -3.80 14.20
C LEU A 58 7.33 -3.46 14.76
N ARG A 59 6.64 -4.43 15.35
CA ARG A 59 5.23 -4.32 15.79
C ARG A 59 5.03 -3.31 16.93
N ASP A 60 6.08 -2.98 17.66
CA ASP A 60 6.04 -2.00 18.75
C ASP A 60 6.20 -0.55 18.26
N LEU A 61 6.55 -0.34 16.98
CA LEU A 61 6.61 0.99 16.39
C LEU A 61 5.21 1.42 15.94
N PRO A 62 4.74 2.63 16.30
CA PRO A 62 3.40 3.11 15.96
C PRO A 62 3.32 3.57 14.50
N PHE A 63 3.48 2.62 13.57
CA PHE A 63 3.24 2.83 12.13
C PHE A 63 1.80 3.28 11.89
N VAL A 64 1.61 4.15 10.90
CA VAL A 64 0.29 4.54 10.42
C VAL A 64 0.23 4.40 8.91
N THR A 65 -0.94 4.06 8.38
CA THR A 65 -1.25 4.20 6.95
C THR A 65 -1.98 5.52 6.75
N ILE A 66 -1.76 6.18 5.60
CA ILE A 66 -2.39 7.47 5.28
C ILE A 66 -2.93 7.39 3.85
N ASP A 67 -4.24 7.25 3.72
CA ASP A 67 -4.87 6.89 2.45
C ASP A 67 -6.15 7.71 2.18
N GLY A 68 -6.66 7.64 0.96
CA GLY A 68 -7.98 8.20 0.64
C GLY A 68 -9.10 7.52 1.44
N THR A 69 -10.23 8.23 1.64
CA THR A 69 -11.36 7.74 2.45
C THR A 69 -11.90 6.38 2.00
N ASP A 70 -11.86 6.11 0.69
CA ASP A 70 -12.46 4.93 0.07
C ASP A 70 -11.47 3.77 -0.13
N ALA A 71 -10.19 3.96 0.22
CA ALA A 71 -9.14 2.94 0.07
C ALA A 71 -9.33 1.77 1.06
N GLN A 72 -9.00 0.55 0.60
CA GLN A 72 -9.08 -0.69 1.37
C GLN A 72 -7.77 -1.50 1.34
N ASP A 73 -6.97 -1.29 0.31
CA ASP A 73 -5.64 -1.80 0.01
C ASP A 73 -4.56 -0.85 0.54
N PHE A 74 -4.23 -0.97 1.84
CA PHE A 74 -3.19 -0.15 2.45
C PHE A 74 -1.82 -0.75 2.16
N ASP A 75 -1.18 -0.28 1.09
CA ASP A 75 0.08 -0.83 0.58
C ASP A 75 1.31 -0.36 1.37
N ASP A 76 1.23 0.82 1.98
CA ASP A 76 2.33 1.42 2.72
C ASP A 76 1.92 1.97 4.09
N ALA A 77 2.88 1.91 5.01
CA ALA A 77 2.77 2.51 6.33
C ALA A 77 4.07 3.24 6.68
N VAL A 78 3.94 4.37 7.38
CA VAL A 78 5.04 5.26 7.71
C VAL A 78 5.19 5.46 9.21
N TRP A 79 6.43 5.62 9.64
CA TRP A 79 6.78 5.98 11.01
C TRP A 79 8.07 6.81 11.00
N ALA A 80 8.17 7.81 11.88
CA ALA A 80 9.43 8.48 12.12
C ALA A 80 9.61 8.87 13.58
N THR A 81 10.85 9.18 13.94
CA THR A 81 11.19 9.73 15.25
C THR A 81 12.39 10.66 15.16
N ARG A 82 12.49 11.56 16.14
CA ARG A 82 13.72 12.35 16.38
C ARG A 82 14.70 11.50 17.18
N THR A 83 15.96 11.54 16.78
CA THR A 83 17.06 10.92 17.53
C THR A 83 17.93 12.00 18.14
N ALA A 84 18.91 11.62 18.97
CA ALA A 84 19.90 12.57 19.50
C ALA A 84 20.76 13.20 18.37
N THR A 85 20.86 12.55 17.23
CA THR A 85 21.75 12.93 16.12
C THR A 85 21.00 13.38 14.86
N GLY A 86 19.66 13.44 14.89
CA GLY A 86 18.84 13.89 13.77
C GLY A 86 17.48 13.21 13.71
N LEU A 87 17.19 12.53 12.60
CA LEU A 87 15.89 11.88 12.33
C LEU A 87 16.09 10.42 11.94
N ARG A 88 15.13 9.58 12.30
CA ARG A 88 15.00 8.20 11.81
C ARG A 88 13.61 8.04 11.25
N ALA A 89 13.51 7.60 10.00
CA ALA A 89 12.25 7.36 9.31
C ALA A 89 12.21 5.93 8.79
N MET A 90 11.01 5.35 8.74
CA MET A 90 10.79 4.04 8.16
C MET A 90 9.51 4.04 7.33
N VAL A 91 9.62 3.42 6.16
CA VAL A 91 8.48 3.08 5.30
C VAL A 91 8.36 1.56 5.27
N ALA A 92 7.19 1.03 5.58
CA ALA A 92 6.86 -0.38 5.49
C ALA A 92 5.90 -0.56 4.31
N ILE A 93 6.25 -1.46 3.39
CA ILE A 93 5.48 -1.80 2.18
C ILE A 93 4.96 -3.22 2.32
N ALA A 94 3.70 -3.46 1.96
CA ALA A 94 3.07 -4.77 1.93
C ALA A 94 3.95 -5.82 1.23
N ASP A 95 4.19 -6.96 1.89
CA ASP A 95 5.04 -8.03 1.35
C ASP A 95 4.27 -8.94 0.37
N VAL A 96 3.81 -8.37 -0.75
CA VAL A 96 3.03 -9.08 -1.79
C VAL A 96 3.78 -10.29 -2.34
N ALA A 97 5.11 -10.18 -2.48
CA ALA A 97 5.97 -11.24 -3.00
C ALA A 97 5.95 -12.52 -2.14
N ARG A 98 5.48 -12.44 -0.89
CA ARG A 98 5.25 -13.62 -0.03
C ARG A 98 4.14 -14.52 -0.57
N HIS A 99 3.13 -13.94 -1.20
CA HIS A 99 1.95 -14.66 -1.68
C HIS A 99 2.01 -14.93 -3.19
N VAL A 100 2.73 -14.09 -3.94
CA VAL A 100 2.78 -14.14 -5.41
C VAL A 100 4.14 -14.69 -5.85
N ALA A 101 4.27 -16.02 -5.89
CA ALA A 101 5.51 -16.68 -6.28
C ALA A 101 5.77 -16.57 -7.80
N PRO A 102 7.03 -16.39 -8.25
CA PRO A 102 7.35 -16.38 -9.67
C PRO A 102 6.88 -17.65 -10.40
N GLY A 103 6.23 -17.48 -11.54
CA GLY A 103 5.63 -18.53 -12.37
C GLY A 103 4.27 -19.06 -11.90
N SER A 104 3.76 -18.60 -10.75
CA SER A 104 2.43 -19.03 -10.25
C SER A 104 1.28 -18.47 -11.09
N PRO A 105 0.08 -19.09 -11.04
CA PRO A 105 -1.14 -18.51 -11.60
C PRO A 105 -1.42 -17.08 -11.14
N LEU A 106 -1.14 -16.75 -9.87
CA LEU A 106 -1.24 -15.38 -9.34
C LEU A 106 -0.28 -14.41 -10.04
N ASP A 107 0.98 -14.81 -10.20
CA ASP A 107 2.01 -14.01 -10.86
C ASP A 107 1.73 -13.82 -12.36
N GLN A 108 1.22 -14.86 -13.03
CA GLN A 108 0.73 -14.74 -14.40
C GLN A 108 -0.43 -13.74 -14.50
N ALA A 109 -1.45 -13.87 -13.63
CA ALA A 109 -2.59 -12.95 -13.63
C ALA A 109 -2.17 -11.50 -13.33
N ALA A 110 -1.24 -11.30 -12.38
CA ALA A 110 -0.69 -9.99 -12.06
C ALA A 110 0.07 -9.40 -13.26
N ARG A 111 0.90 -10.19 -13.96
CA ARG A 111 1.61 -9.76 -15.17
C ARG A 111 0.68 -9.42 -16.33
N GLU A 112 -0.37 -10.21 -16.54
CA GLU A 112 -1.38 -9.97 -17.57
C GLU A 112 -2.14 -8.66 -17.32
N ARG A 113 -2.37 -8.31 -16.05
CA ARG A 113 -3.04 -7.06 -15.63
C ARG A 113 -2.09 -5.85 -15.61
N GLY A 114 -0.85 -6.05 -15.17
CA GLY A 114 0.21 -5.04 -15.06
C GLY A 114 0.02 -4.03 -13.92
N GLN A 115 -1.21 -3.54 -13.72
CA GLN A 115 -1.58 -2.58 -12.68
C GLN A 115 -3.06 -2.71 -12.31
N SER A 116 -3.46 -2.12 -11.19
CA SER A 116 -4.88 -1.89 -10.89
C SER A 116 -5.41 -0.76 -11.79
N LEU A 117 -6.62 -0.91 -12.33
CA LEU A 117 -7.28 0.11 -13.15
C LEU A 117 -8.36 0.79 -12.32
N TYR A 118 -8.24 2.11 -12.16
CA TYR A 118 -9.17 2.92 -11.39
C TYR A 118 -10.09 3.69 -12.35
N GLY A 119 -11.36 3.28 -12.42
CA GLY A 119 -12.43 3.96 -13.14
C GLY A 119 -13.37 4.69 -12.18
N PRO A 120 -14.22 5.61 -12.68
CA PRO A 120 -15.25 6.23 -11.86
C PRO A 120 -16.16 5.17 -11.24
N GLY A 121 -16.17 5.08 -9.90
CA GLY A 121 -17.00 4.12 -9.16
C GLY A 121 -16.54 2.66 -9.19
N GLN A 122 -15.45 2.32 -9.90
CA GLN A 122 -15.02 0.93 -10.05
C GLN A 122 -13.50 0.78 -10.11
N VAL A 123 -12.98 -0.24 -9.43
CA VAL A 123 -11.59 -0.67 -9.52
C VAL A 123 -11.53 -2.08 -10.12
N VAL A 124 -10.67 -2.27 -11.12
CA VAL A 124 -10.24 -3.61 -11.57
C VAL A 124 -8.88 -3.87 -10.93
N PRO A 125 -8.82 -4.67 -9.86
CA PRO A 125 -7.59 -4.81 -9.08
C PRO A 125 -6.57 -5.68 -9.82
N MET A 126 -5.29 -5.41 -9.61
CA MET A 126 -4.20 -6.24 -10.12
C MET A 126 -4.21 -7.65 -9.49
N LEU A 127 -4.57 -7.73 -8.21
CA LEU A 127 -4.58 -8.96 -7.42
C LEU A 127 -5.99 -9.29 -6.94
N PRO A 128 -6.31 -10.57 -6.68
CA PRO A 128 -7.59 -10.93 -6.07
C PRO A 128 -7.77 -10.23 -4.70
N ALA A 129 -9.00 -9.83 -4.37
CA ALA A 129 -9.36 -9.12 -3.14
C ALA A 129 -8.85 -9.81 -1.85
N ARG A 130 -8.78 -11.15 -1.86
CA ARG A 130 -8.21 -11.94 -0.77
C ARG A 130 -6.76 -11.53 -0.44
N LEU A 131 -5.98 -11.15 -1.45
CA LEU A 131 -4.63 -10.64 -1.27
C LEU A 131 -4.63 -9.13 -1.04
N SER A 132 -5.18 -8.35 -1.96
CA SER A 132 -5.10 -6.87 -1.91
C SER A 132 -5.73 -6.29 -0.65
N ASP A 133 -6.94 -6.73 -0.29
CA ASP A 133 -7.76 -6.05 0.73
C ASP A 133 -7.57 -6.67 2.12
N ASP A 134 -6.95 -7.85 2.21
CA ASP A 134 -6.79 -8.58 3.48
C ASP A 134 -5.35 -8.96 3.82
N LEU A 135 -4.75 -9.92 3.08
CA LEU A 135 -3.46 -10.49 3.49
C LEU A 135 -2.29 -9.51 3.30
N CYS A 136 -2.31 -8.73 2.22
CA CYS A 136 -1.28 -7.74 1.91
C CYS A 136 -1.57 -6.38 2.56
N SER A 137 -2.84 -5.99 2.69
CA SER A 137 -3.23 -4.71 3.29
C SER A 137 -2.71 -4.58 4.74
N LEU A 138 -2.01 -3.47 5.02
CA LEU A 138 -1.41 -3.13 6.31
C LEU A 138 -2.45 -2.62 7.33
N ARG A 139 -3.49 -3.43 7.55
CA ARG A 139 -4.68 -3.08 8.34
C ARG A 139 -4.35 -2.72 9.78
N PRO A 140 -5.05 -1.73 10.37
CA PRO A 140 -4.81 -1.30 11.74
C PRO A 140 -5.08 -2.43 12.75
N GLY A 141 -4.19 -2.58 13.71
CA GLY A 141 -4.26 -3.58 14.79
C GLY A 141 -3.89 -5.01 14.37
N ALA A 142 -3.61 -5.26 13.09
CA ALA A 142 -3.28 -6.57 12.59
C ALA A 142 -1.77 -6.72 12.36
N ASP A 143 -1.22 -7.89 12.69
CA ASP A 143 0.18 -8.23 12.38
C ASP A 143 0.29 -8.52 10.89
N ARG A 144 1.22 -7.82 10.23
CA ARG A 144 1.41 -7.89 8.78
C ARG A 144 2.90 -7.93 8.41
N PRO A 145 3.30 -8.87 7.51
CA PRO A 145 4.64 -8.87 6.95
C PRO A 145 4.80 -7.70 5.99
N CYS A 146 5.98 -7.09 6.01
CA CYS A 146 6.34 -5.98 5.13
C CYS A 146 7.78 -6.10 4.65
N LEU A 147 8.06 -5.44 3.52
CA LEU A 147 9.39 -4.94 3.21
C LEU A 147 9.53 -3.57 3.85
N PHE A 148 10.60 -3.31 4.60
CA PHE A 148 10.82 -2.00 5.18
C PHE A 148 12.05 -1.32 4.57
N VAL A 149 11.99 0.01 4.49
CA VAL A 149 13.12 0.89 4.19
C VAL A 149 13.29 1.83 5.38
N GLU A 150 14.45 1.78 6.01
CA GLU A 150 14.85 2.64 7.11
C GLU A 150 15.89 3.65 6.61
N LEU A 151 15.67 4.92 6.96
CA LEU A 151 16.54 6.05 6.63
C LEU A 151 16.86 6.83 7.90
N CYS A 152 18.15 7.04 8.15
CA CYS A 152 18.61 7.95 9.20
C CYS A 152 19.19 9.22 8.55
N PHE A 153 18.86 10.36 9.12
CA PHE A 153 19.37 11.67 8.71
C PHE A 153 20.09 12.32 9.88
N ASP A 154 21.21 12.99 9.60
CA ASP A 154 21.86 13.84 10.59
C ASP A 154 21.12 15.18 10.79
N THR A 155 21.65 16.04 11.67
CA THR A 155 21.09 17.37 11.92
C THR A 155 21.17 18.32 10.73
N ALA A 156 22.01 18.02 9.73
CA ALA A 156 22.09 18.78 8.48
C ALA A 156 21.14 18.23 7.40
N GLY A 157 20.41 17.16 7.68
CA GLY A 157 19.50 16.51 6.73
C GLY A 157 20.20 15.53 5.79
N GLN A 158 21.48 15.20 6.02
CA GLN A 158 22.20 14.25 5.19
C GLN A 158 21.88 12.83 5.61
N THR A 159 21.66 11.93 4.63
CA THR A 159 21.44 10.51 4.94
C THR A 159 22.71 9.88 5.49
N THR A 160 22.63 9.37 6.72
CA THR A 160 23.74 8.70 7.41
C THR A 160 23.65 7.19 7.35
N GLU A 161 22.43 6.64 7.29
CA GLU A 161 22.19 5.19 7.23
C GLU A 161 21.00 4.88 6.32
N ARG A 162 21.10 3.72 5.66
CA ARG A 162 20.03 3.14 4.84
C ARG A 162 19.99 1.64 5.09
N ARG A 163 18.83 1.13 5.46
CA ARG A 163 18.63 -0.31 5.66
C ARG A 163 17.34 -0.75 4.97
N ILE A 164 17.41 -1.87 4.26
CA ILE A 164 16.24 -2.50 3.64
C ILE A 164 16.18 -3.93 4.16
N GLY A 165 14.99 -4.40 4.50
CA GLY A 165 14.81 -5.77 4.97
C GLY A 165 13.35 -6.22 4.95
N ARG A 166 13.12 -7.45 5.38
CA ARG A 166 11.79 -7.97 5.69
C ARG A 166 11.52 -7.79 7.18
N GLY A 167 10.29 -7.48 7.52
CA GLY A 167 9.87 -7.31 8.90
C GLY A 167 8.37 -7.50 9.07
N TRP A 168 7.93 -7.30 10.31
CA TRP A 168 6.54 -7.38 10.70
C TRP A 168 6.14 -6.11 11.42
N ILE A 169 5.05 -5.50 10.97
CA ILE A 169 4.46 -4.34 11.63
C ILE A 169 3.07 -4.66 12.15
N ARG A 170 2.61 -3.83 13.07
CA ARG A 170 1.21 -3.71 13.45
C ARG A 170 0.83 -2.25 13.29
N SER A 171 0.12 -1.93 12.21
CA SER A 171 -0.34 -0.56 11.98
C SER A 171 -1.15 -0.10 13.19
N ALA A 172 -0.73 0.98 13.83
CA ALA A 172 -1.39 1.52 15.01
C ALA A 172 -2.72 2.16 14.64
N ARG A 173 -2.80 2.79 13.46
CA ARG A 173 -3.99 3.48 12.99
C ARG A 173 -3.97 3.68 11.48
N ARG A 174 -5.14 3.57 10.85
CA ARG A 174 -5.41 4.06 9.51
C ARG A 174 -5.89 5.50 9.59
N LEU A 175 -5.21 6.41 8.90
CA LEU A 175 -5.55 7.83 8.82
C LEU A 175 -6.01 8.15 7.39
N THR A 176 -6.87 9.17 7.26
CA THR A 176 -7.02 9.87 5.99
C THR A 176 -6.06 11.04 5.92
N TYR A 177 -5.87 11.61 4.73
CA TYR A 177 -5.07 12.83 4.57
C TYR A 177 -5.57 13.98 5.46
N GLU A 178 -6.89 14.17 5.54
CA GLU A 178 -7.51 15.21 6.37
C GLU A 178 -7.28 14.94 7.86
N MET A 179 -7.32 13.68 8.29
CA MET A 179 -7.01 13.31 9.68
C MET A 179 -5.54 13.58 10.00
N ALA A 180 -4.63 13.21 9.10
CA ALA A 180 -3.20 13.43 9.27
C ALA A 180 -2.88 14.94 9.35
N GLU A 181 -3.45 15.74 8.46
CA GLU A 181 -3.35 17.20 8.46
C GLU A 181 -3.91 17.79 9.77
N ALA A 182 -5.09 17.36 10.19
CA ALA A 182 -5.70 17.83 11.43
C ALA A 182 -4.83 17.56 12.67
N VAL A 183 -4.16 16.40 12.74
CA VAL A 183 -3.20 16.08 13.81
C VAL A 183 -1.95 16.95 13.71
N LEU A 184 -1.43 17.10 12.49
CA LEU A 184 -0.25 17.89 12.20
C LEU A 184 -0.44 19.38 12.55
N ASP A 185 -1.66 19.90 12.42
CA ASP A 185 -2.04 21.27 12.76
C ASP A 185 -2.51 21.44 14.21
N GLY A 186 -2.56 20.34 14.98
CA GLY A 186 -2.96 20.35 16.39
C GLY A 186 -4.45 20.60 16.62
N THR A 187 -5.28 20.44 15.59
CA THR A 187 -6.74 20.56 15.69
C THR A 187 -7.39 19.27 16.24
N THR A 188 -6.70 18.14 16.11
CA THR A 188 -7.07 16.86 16.73
C THR A 188 -5.82 16.11 17.20
N SER A 189 -6.01 14.98 17.89
CA SER A 189 -4.91 14.10 18.33
C SER A 189 -5.15 12.66 17.86
N GLY A 190 -4.09 12.06 17.31
CA GLY A 190 -4.03 10.65 16.92
C GLY A 190 -3.75 9.75 18.11
N SER A 191 -2.76 10.16 18.91
CA SER A 191 -2.32 9.71 20.25
C SER A 191 -0.90 10.26 20.44
N ALA A 192 -0.38 10.38 21.66
CA ALA A 192 0.96 10.95 21.87
C ALA A 192 2.07 10.32 20.99
N PRO A 193 2.14 8.98 20.79
CA PRO A 193 3.12 8.37 19.89
C PRO A 193 2.88 8.66 18.40
N ILE A 194 1.62 8.69 17.95
CA ILE A 194 1.27 8.98 16.55
C ILE A 194 1.54 10.45 16.23
N ASP A 195 1.15 11.36 17.12
CA ASP A 195 1.34 12.81 16.95
C ASP A 195 2.84 13.13 16.86
N ALA A 196 3.66 12.52 17.73
CA ALA A 196 5.12 12.66 17.68
C ALA A 196 5.71 12.11 16.37
N SER A 197 5.22 10.96 15.90
CA SER A 197 5.64 10.36 14.63
C SER A 197 5.30 11.25 13.43
N LEU A 198 4.08 11.78 13.37
CA LEU A 198 3.66 12.68 12.30
C LEU A 198 4.48 13.98 12.29
N GLN A 199 4.76 14.57 13.45
CA GLN A 199 5.64 15.75 13.53
C GLN A 199 7.08 15.44 13.10
N ALA A 200 7.58 14.24 13.40
CA ALA A 200 8.88 13.78 12.90
C ALA A 200 8.85 13.56 11.38
N LEU A 201 7.77 13.00 10.82
CA LEU A 201 7.56 12.85 9.37
C LEU A 201 7.51 14.21 8.66
N ARG A 202 6.85 15.22 9.24
CA ARG A 202 6.87 16.61 8.73
C ARG A 202 8.30 17.17 8.66
N ALA A 203 9.16 16.83 9.63
CA ALA A 203 10.56 17.22 9.61
C ALA A 203 11.38 16.45 8.56
N VAL A 204 11.06 15.17 8.33
CA VAL A 204 11.67 14.37 7.26
C VAL A 204 11.28 14.92 5.88
N ASP A 205 10.00 15.25 5.67
CA ASP A 205 9.52 15.90 4.44
C ASP A 205 10.29 17.19 4.15
N ALA A 206 10.50 18.05 5.15
CA ALA A 206 11.30 19.26 4.98
C ALA A 206 12.76 18.97 4.51
N VAL A 207 13.38 17.90 5.01
CA VAL A 207 14.71 17.45 4.56
C VAL A 207 14.66 16.96 3.10
N LEU A 208 13.65 16.16 2.74
CA LEU A 208 13.49 15.62 1.40
C LEU A 208 13.23 16.72 0.37
N GLN A 209 12.36 17.69 0.67
CA GLN A 209 12.08 18.84 -0.19
C GLN A 209 13.32 19.72 -0.41
N ALA A 210 14.13 19.94 0.62
CA ALA A 210 15.40 20.67 0.46
C ALA A 210 16.32 19.94 -0.52
N SER A 211 16.46 18.62 -0.37
CA SER A 211 17.27 17.77 -1.24
C SER A 211 16.73 17.73 -2.69
N GLU A 212 15.42 17.74 -2.89
CA GLU A 212 14.79 17.81 -4.22
C GLU A 212 15.07 19.13 -4.94
N ARG A 213 14.97 20.25 -4.22
CA ARG A 213 15.30 21.58 -4.76
C ARG A 213 16.76 21.67 -5.20
N GLU A 214 17.67 21.12 -4.40
CA GLU A 214 19.09 21.05 -4.76
C GLU A 214 19.36 20.22 -6.02
N ARG A 215 18.60 19.13 -6.22
CA ARG A 215 18.69 18.30 -7.44
C ARG A 215 18.02 18.95 -8.66
N GLY A 216 17.29 20.05 -8.50
CA GLY A 216 16.53 20.69 -9.57
C GLY A 216 15.32 19.87 -10.02
N ALA A 217 14.69 19.11 -9.10
CA ALA A 217 13.47 18.39 -9.40
C ALA A 217 12.34 19.36 -9.78
N LEU A 218 11.60 19.05 -10.84
CA LEU A 218 10.46 19.85 -11.27
C LEU A 218 9.25 19.52 -10.39
N GLY A 219 8.77 20.49 -9.61
CA GLY A 219 7.42 20.46 -9.02
C GLY A 219 6.46 21.12 -9.98
N LEU A 220 5.65 20.33 -10.69
CA LEU A 220 4.61 20.79 -11.63
C LEU A 220 3.25 20.82 -10.96
#